data_AF-A0A366H2S6-F1
#
_entry.id   AF-A0A366H2S6-F1
#
_cell.length_a   1.000
_cell.length_b   1.000
_cell.length_c   1.000
_cell.angle_alpha   90.00
_cell.angle_beta   90.00
_cell.angle_gamma   90.00
#
_symmetry.space_group_name_H-M   'P 1'
#
loop_
_entity.id
_entity.type
_entity.pdbx_description
1 polymer ?
#
loop_
_entity_poly.entity_id
_entity_poly.type
_entity_poly.pdbx_seq_one_letter_code
_entity_poly.pdbx_strand_id
1 'polypeptide(L)'
;MPASTPTDWRYVLVAGVVGGLVAWLIAATFPGYLDKQPSILLDVGKYLLAGGLAATAGVYVLANTDTTQFPRTITFAAICGLSWSAVVEATSGIVKITADRAVAAAGVEAKKKQEALTSSTTTTPEAVKATVASTEVAAEKAVSAATPEVASQVIDVAKINIRTLTQLSHSAQNADVKAAARQGLESIASSPNIATEVKQAAKSSLALPQ
;
A
#
# COMPACT_ATOMS: atom_id res chain seq x y z
N MET A 1 37.73 -7.11 -44.54
CA MET A 1 36.57 -7.07 -43.61
C MET A 1 36.76 -8.20 -42.61
N PRO A 2 37.18 -7.93 -41.35
CA PRO A 2 37.36 -9.00 -40.38
C PRO A 2 35.99 -9.48 -39.87
N ALA A 3 35.83 -10.80 -39.81
CA ALA A 3 34.62 -11.49 -39.38
C ALA A 3 34.27 -11.16 -37.92
N SER A 4 33.02 -10.73 -37.69
CA SER A 4 32.47 -10.56 -36.35
C SER A 4 32.29 -11.93 -35.71
N THR A 5 33.05 -12.22 -34.66
CA THR A 5 32.87 -13.41 -33.83
C THR A 5 31.49 -13.38 -33.15
N PRO A 6 30.79 -14.52 -33.06
CA PRO A 6 29.49 -14.60 -32.42
C PRO A 6 29.61 -14.18 -30.95
N THR A 7 28.83 -13.17 -30.57
CA THR A 7 28.87 -12.59 -29.22
C THR A 7 28.38 -13.60 -28.22
N ASP A 8 29.29 -14.12 -27.39
CA ASP A 8 28.95 -15.07 -26.33
C ASP A 8 28.11 -14.34 -25.28
N TRP A 9 26.86 -14.76 -25.08
CA TRP A 9 25.84 -14.22 -24.15
C TRP A 9 26.39 -13.94 -22.73
N ARG A 10 27.46 -14.64 -22.37
CA ARG A 10 28.25 -14.48 -21.15
C ARG A 10 28.75 -13.04 -20.95
N TYR A 11 29.17 -12.34 -22.00
CA TYR A 11 29.67 -10.96 -21.89
C TYR A 11 28.57 -9.95 -21.54
N VAL A 12 27.36 -10.17 -22.05
CA VAL A 12 26.18 -9.34 -21.72
C VAL A 12 25.81 -9.51 -20.25
N LEU A 13 25.84 -10.74 -19.75
CA LEU A 13 25.62 -11.03 -18.34
C LEU A 13 26.69 -10.42 -17.45
N VAL A 14 27.97 -10.54 -17.81
CA VAL A 14 29.08 -9.95 -17.04
C VAL A 14 28.95 -8.43 -17.00
N ALA A 15 28.60 -7.77 -18.12
CA ALA A 15 28.37 -6.32 -18.12
C ALA A 15 27.17 -5.90 -17.25
N GLY A 16 26.08 -6.68 -17.26
CA GLY A 16 24.92 -6.46 -16.38
C GLY A 16 25.25 -6.65 -14.89
N VAL A 17 26.01 -7.70 -14.56
CA VAL A 17 26.49 -7.97 -13.19
C VAL A 17 27.44 -6.87 -12.72
N VAL A 18 28.36 -6.42 -13.56
CA VAL A 18 29.27 -5.31 -13.24
C VAL A 18 28.50 -4.00 -13.06
N GLY A 19 27.49 -3.74 -13.90
CA GLY A 19 26.60 -2.57 -13.73
C GLY A 19 25.80 -2.61 -12.42
N GLY A 20 25.26 -3.78 -12.05
CA GLY A 20 24.60 -4.00 -10.76
C GLY A 20 25.55 -3.85 -9.57
N LEU A 21 26.80 -4.30 -9.72
CA LEU A 21 27.84 -4.18 -8.70
C LEU A 21 28.31 -2.74 -8.51
N VAL A 22 28.39 -1.94 -9.60
CA VAL A 22 28.67 -0.50 -9.53
C VAL A 22 27.49 0.25 -8.92
N ALA A 23 26.25 -0.09 -9.26
CA ALA A 23 25.05 0.49 -8.63
C ALA A 23 25.01 0.19 -7.12
N TRP A 24 25.37 -1.02 -6.71
CA TRP A 24 25.52 -1.39 -5.32
C TRP A 24 26.65 -0.60 -4.63
N LEU A 25 27.80 -0.43 -5.28
CA LEU A 25 28.91 0.36 -4.75
C LEU A 25 28.51 1.81 -4.51
N ILE A 26 27.76 2.40 -5.44
CA ILE A 26 27.24 3.77 -5.33
C ILE A 26 26.22 3.84 -4.17
N ALA A 27 25.29 2.91 -4.07
CA ALA A 27 24.33 2.83 -2.96
C ALA A 27 25.00 2.62 -1.60
N ALA A 28 26.12 1.89 -1.54
CA ALA A 28 26.92 1.70 -0.34
C ALA A 28 27.77 2.93 0.04
N THR A 29 28.10 3.80 -0.93
CA THR A 29 28.92 5.00 -0.71
C THR A 29 28.11 6.21 -0.23
N PHE A 30 26.78 6.21 -0.42
CA PHE A 30 25.90 7.25 0.12
C PHE A 30 25.31 6.84 1.48
N PRO A 31 25.75 7.44 2.60
CA PRO A 31 25.25 7.10 3.92
C PRO A 31 23.81 7.61 4.08
N GLY A 32 22.86 6.68 4.23
CA GLY A 32 21.43 6.95 4.41
C GLY A 32 20.49 6.11 3.55
N TYR A 33 21.02 5.41 2.52
CA TYR A 33 20.21 4.58 1.61
C TYR A 33 20.01 3.12 2.09
N LEU A 34 20.85 2.65 3.03
CA LEU A 34 20.88 1.25 3.52
C LEU A 34 20.25 1.05 4.91
N ASP A 35 19.74 2.11 5.56
CA ASP A 35 19.35 2.08 6.98
C ASP A 35 18.05 1.30 7.31
N LYS A 36 17.44 0.58 6.35
CA LYS A 36 16.11 -0.04 6.55
C LYS A 36 15.96 -1.52 6.18
N GLN A 37 17.03 -2.29 5.98
CA GLN A 37 16.92 -3.74 5.73
C GLN A 37 17.78 -4.61 6.65
N PRO A 38 17.22 -5.70 7.22
CA PRO A 38 17.90 -6.53 8.22
C PRO A 38 18.97 -7.48 7.67
N SER A 39 19.15 -7.57 6.34
CA SER A 39 20.11 -8.48 5.73
C SER A 39 20.68 -7.95 4.42
N ILE A 40 21.91 -7.43 4.48
CA ILE A 40 22.68 -6.85 3.37
C ILE A 40 22.78 -7.80 2.17
N LEU A 41 22.92 -9.11 2.41
CA LEU A 41 23.02 -10.14 1.35
C LEU A 41 21.75 -10.29 0.50
N LEU A 42 20.58 -10.09 1.10
CA LEU A 42 19.29 -10.26 0.42
C LEU A 42 18.95 -9.03 -0.42
N ASP A 43 19.37 -7.84 0.03
CA ASP A 43 19.33 -6.62 -0.76
C ASP A 43 20.30 -6.71 -1.96
N VAL A 44 21.56 -7.10 -1.72
CA VAL A 44 22.56 -7.31 -2.77
C VAL A 44 22.02 -8.27 -3.84
N GLY A 45 21.44 -9.40 -3.41
CA GLY A 45 20.86 -10.40 -4.32
C GLY A 45 19.68 -9.86 -5.13
N LYS A 46 18.79 -9.07 -4.53
CA LYS A 46 17.65 -8.45 -5.24
C LYS A 46 18.11 -7.40 -6.24
N TYR A 47 19.07 -6.55 -5.88
CA TYR A 47 19.61 -5.54 -6.80
C TYR A 47 20.40 -6.18 -7.95
N LEU A 48 21.19 -7.22 -7.69
CA LEU A 48 21.91 -7.97 -8.73
C LEU A 48 20.97 -8.74 -9.66
N LEU A 49 19.97 -9.44 -9.13
CA LEU A 49 19.04 -10.23 -9.95
C LEU A 49 18.07 -9.35 -10.74
N ALA A 50 17.53 -8.29 -10.13
CA ALA A 50 16.63 -7.37 -10.82
C ALA A 50 17.38 -6.51 -11.85
N GLY A 51 18.57 -6.01 -11.50
CA GLY A 51 19.44 -5.30 -12.44
C GLY A 51 19.90 -6.19 -13.60
N GLY A 52 20.23 -7.46 -13.30
CA GLY A 52 20.54 -8.47 -14.32
C GLY A 52 19.38 -8.74 -15.28
N LEU A 53 18.18 -8.99 -14.76
CA LEU A 53 16.98 -9.22 -15.59
C LEU A 53 16.60 -7.99 -16.43
N ALA A 54 16.66 -6.79 -15.86
CA ALA A 54 16.38 -5.54 -16.58
C ALA A 54 17.41 -5.26 -17.68
N ALA A 55 18.70 -5.51 -17.41
CA ALA A 55 19.75 -5.42 -18.42
C ALA A 55 19.56 -6.45 -19.53
N THR A 56 19.19 -7.69 -19.19
CA THR A 56 18.93 -8.73 -20.19
C THR A 56 17.74 -8.39 -21.08
N ALA A 57 16.65 -7.85 -20.50
CA ALA A 57 15.49 -7.39 -21.24
C ALA A 57 15.79 -6.19 -22.15
N GLY A 58 16.54 -5.19 -21.65
CA GLY A 58 16.97 -4.04 -22.44
C GLY A 58 17.87 -4.41 -23.62
N VAL A 59 18.81 -5.34 -23.39
CA VAL A 59 19.69 -5.85 -24.45
C VAL A 59 18.92 -6.75 -25.41
N TYR A 60 17.94 -7.54 -24.97
CA TYR A 60 17.09 -8.33 -25.86
C TYR A 60 16.28 -7.45 -26.82
N VAL A 61 15.75 -6.31 -26.33
CA VAL A 61 15.05 -5.33 -27.18
C VAL A 61 16.03 -4.62 -28.13
N LEU A 62 17.23 -4.24 -27.68
CA LEU A 62 18.24 -3.60 -28.54
C LEU A 62 18.87 -4.55 -29.56
N ALA A 63 19.13 -5.81 -29.19
CA ALA A 63 19.74 -6.82 -30.05
C ALA A 63 18.81 -7.22 -31.21
N ASN A 64 17.49 -7.11 -31.03
CA ASN A 64 16.52 -7.21 -32.12
C ASN A 64 16.46 -5.96 -33.01
N THR A 65 17.10 -4.85 -32.64
CA THR A 65 16.97 -3.56 -33.33
C THR A 65 18.21 -3.18 -34.15
N ASP A 66 19.45 -3.44 -33.70
CA ASP A 66 20.67 -3.39 -34.54
C ASP A 66 21.89 -3.92 -33.75
N THR A 67 22.58 -4.96 -34.25
CA THR A 67 23.74 -5.57 -33.59
C THR A 67 25.07 -4.86 -33.87
N THR A 68 25.12 -3.86 -34.75
CA THR A 68 26.37 -3.19 -35.14
C THR A 68 26.85 -2.12 -34.14
N GLN A 69 26.06 -1.78 -33.12
CA GLN A 69 26.34 -0.68 -32.19
C GLN A 69 26.61 -1.15 -30.75
N PHE A 70 27.42 -2.21 -30.62
CA PHE A 70 27.83 -2.85 -29.35
C PHE A 70 28.18 -1.89 -28.18
N PRO A 71 29.01 -0.84 -28.35
CA PRO A 71 29.31 0.07 -27.24
C PRO A 71 28.09 0.83 -26.73
N ARG A 72 27.12 1.17 -27.59
CA ARG A 72 25.88 1.84 -27.18
C ARG A 72 24.97 0.92 -26.36
N THR A 73 24.96 -0.38 -26.68
CA THR A 73 24.17 -1.39 -25.95
C THR A 73 24.70 -1.61 -24.53
N ILE A 74 26.02 -1.64 -24.34
CA ILE A 74 26.63 -1.74 -23.01
C ILE A 74 26.38 -0.46 -22.19
N THR A 75 26.55 0.72 -22.79
CA THR A 75 26.27 1.98 -22.10
C THR A 75 24.80 2.09 -21.72
N PHE A 76 23.88 1.66 -22.59
CA PHE A 76 22.46 1.62 -22.30
C PHE A 76 22.12 0.65 -21.16
N ALA A 77 22.66 -0.57 -21.18
CA ALA A 77 22.48 -1.54 -20.10
C ALA A 77 23.02 -1.03 -18.76
N ALA A 78 24.18 -0.36 -18.77
CA ALA A 78 24.76 0.25 -17.58
C ALA A 78 23.88 1.41 -17.04
N ILE A 79 23.38 2.28 -17.91
CA ILE A 79 22.47 3.37 -17.52
C ILE A 79 21.16 2.79 -16.98
N CYS A 80 20.58 1.78 -17.63
CA CYS A 80 19.36 1.11 -17.15
C CYS A 80 19.57 0.43 -15.79
N GLY A 81 20.71 -0.20 -15.54
CA GLY A 81 21.05 -0.76 -14.24
C GLY A 81 21.21 0.30 -13.14
N LEU A 82 21.83 1.44 -13.48
CA LEU A 82 22.03 2.58 -12.56
C LEU A 82 20.72 3.33 -12.25
N SER A 83 19.81 3.45 -13.21
CA SER A 83 18.51 4.11 -13.03
C SER A 83 17.47 3.25 -12.30
N TRP A 84 17.72 1.95 -12.11
CA TRP A 84 16.74 1.02 -11.55
C TRP A 84 16.38 1.31 -10.09
N SER A 85 17.34 1.71 -9.24
CA SER A 85 17.07 2.04 -7.84
C SER A 85 16.08 3.20 -7.71
N ALA A 86 16.28 4.27 -8.48
CA ALA A 86 15.37 5.42 -8.51
C ALA A 86 13.98 5.06 -9.04
N VAL A 87 13.89 4.16 -10.03
CA VAL A 87 12.60 3.68 -10.57
C VAL A 87 11.86 2.82 -9.53
N VAL A 88 12.55 1.92 -8.84
CA VAL A 88 11.94 1.10 -7.77
C VAL A 88 11.49 1.97 -6.60
N GLU A 89 12.29 2.95 -6.21
CA GLU A 89 11.95 3.88 -5.14
C GLU A 89 10.74 4.76 -5.51
N ALA A 90 10.73 5.33 -6.73
CA ALA A 90 9.58 6.08 -7.25
C ALA A 90 8.31 5.21 -7.35
N THR A 91 8.44 3.96 -7.79
CA THR A 91 7.32 3.01 -7.86
C THR A 91 6.80 2.68 -6.47
N SER A 92 7.70 2.47 -5.50
CA SER A 92 7.31 2.23 -4.10
C SER A 92 6.56 3.43 -3.51
N GLY A 93 6.95 4.66 -3.85
CA GLY A 93 6.23 5.89 -3.48
C GLY A 93 4.83 5.95 -4.08
N ILE A 94 4.69 5.62 -5.36
CA ILE A 94 3.39 5.60 -6.05
C ILE A 94 2.46 4.52 -5.46
N VAL A 95 3.00 3.33 -5.15
CA VAL A 95 2.22 2.25 -4.53
C VAL A 95 1.74 2.67 -3.14
N LYS A 96 2.59 3.30 -2.33
CA LYS A 96 2.21 3.83 -1.00
C LYS A 96 1.12 4.90 -1.12
N ILE A 97 1.26 5.86 -2.03
CA ILE A 97 0.25 6.90 -2.28
C ILE A 97 -1.07 6.28 -2.76
N THR A 98 -1.02 5.24 -3.58
CA THR A 98 -2.21 4.57 -4.10
C THR A 98 -2.93 3.77 -3.00
N ALA A 99 -2.16 3.06 -2.17
CA ALA A 99 -2.68 2.37 -0.99
C ALA A 99 -3.34 3.36 -0.03
N ASP A 100 -2.66 4.46 0.30
CA ASP A 100 -3.19 5.50 1.19
C ASP A 100 -4.42 6.20 0.61
N ARG A 101 -4.47 6.44 -0.71
CA ARG A 101 -5.68 6.97 -1.37
C ARG A 101 -6.86 6.02 -1.24
N ALA A 102 -6.64 4.71 -1.39
CA ALA A 102 -7.70 3.72 -1.23
C ALA A 102 -8.21 3.65 0.22
N VAL A 103 -7.32 3.82 1.20
CA VAL A 103 -7.67 3.91 2.62
C VAL A 103 -8.43 5.21 2.91
N ALA A 104 -7.92 6.35 2.46
CA ALA A 104 -8.57 7.65 2.63
C ALA A 104 -9.96 7.70 1.96
N ALA A 105 -10.12 7.12 0.77
CA ALA A 105 -11.41 7.02 0.10
C ALA A 105 -12.44 6.25 0.93
N ALA A 106 -12.03 5.14 1.57
CA ALA A 106 -12.90 4.39 2.46
C ALA A 106 -13.29 5.19 3.70
N GLY A 107 -12.36 5.96 4.27
CA GLY A 107 -12.65 6.90 5.36
C GLY A 107 -13.64 8.00 4.96
N VAL A 108 -13.48 8.59 3.77
CA VAL A 108 -14.40 9.61 3.23
C VAL A 108 -15.79 9.03 3.00
N GLU A 109 -15.89 7.81 2.47
CA GLU A 109 -17.17 7.14 2.29
C GLU A 109 -17.87 6.88 3.63
N ALA A 110 -17.13 6.34 4.61
CA ALA A 110 -17.63 6.11 5.97
C ALA A 110 -18.11 7.39 6.64
N LYS A 111 -17.37 8.49 6.45
CA LYS A 111 -17.76 9.82 6.94
C LYS A 111 -19.04 10.30 6.25
N LYS A 112 -19.14 10.20 4.92
CA LYS A 112 -20.33 10.62 4.17
C LYS A 112 -21.58 9.84 4.58
N LYS A 113 -21.46 8.54 4.86
CA LYS A 113 -22.57 7.71 5.37
C LYS A 113 -22.98 8.12 6.78
N GLN A 114 -22.02 8.45 7.64
CA GLN A 114 -22.30 8.99 8.97
C GLN A 114 -22.97 10.36 8.91
N GLU A 115 -22.49 11.28 8.08
CA GLU A 115 -23.12 12.59 7.87
C GLU A 115 -24.56 12.42 7.40
N ALA A 116 -24.80 11.56 6.39
CA ALA A 116 -26.14 11.25 5.92
C ALA A 116 -27.04 10.65 7.02
N LEU A 117 -26.47 9.82 7.90
CA LEU A 117 -27.20 9.24 9.03
C LEU A 117 -27.61 10.31 10.06
N THR A 118 -26.72 11.27 10.34
CA THR A 118 -26.97 12.36 11.31
C THR A 118 -27.80 13.52 10.76
N SER A 119 -27.73 13.79 9.45
CA SER A 119 -28.46 14.88 8.80
C SER A 119 -29.87 14.48 8.35
N SER A 120 -30.16 13.18 8.27
CA SER A 120 -31.50 12.71 7.91
C SER A 120 -32.51 12.95 9.04
N THR A 121 -33.65 13.58 8.70
CA THR A 121 -34.79 13.78 9.61
C THR A 121 -35.41 12.47 10.07
N THR A 122 -35.17 11.37 9.34
CA THR A 122 -35.62 10.03 9.70
C THR A 122 -34.46 9.05 9.57
N THR A 123 -34.00 8.52 10.70
CA THR A 123 -32.99 7.47 10.75
C THR A 123 -33.67 6.12 10.48
N THR A 124 -33.24 5.40 9.45
CA THR A 124 -33.75 4.06 9.13
C THR A 124 -32.73 2.97 9.53
N PRO A 125 -33.18 1.73 9.83
CA PRO A 125 -32.28 0.61 10.10
C PRO A 125 -31.30 0.34 8.95
N GLU A 126 -31.71 0.55 7.70
CA GLU A 126 -30.87 0.37 6.50
C GLU A 126 -29.74 1.40 6.47
N ALA A 127 -30.01 2.65 6.82
CA ALA A 127 -28.99 3.69 6.91
C ALA A 127 -27.97 3.36 8.00
N VAL A 128 -28.42 2.82 9.14
CA VAL A 128 -27.53 2.35 10.21
C VAL A 128 -26.64 1.21 9.72
N LYS A 129 -27.22 0.18 9.09
CA LYS A 129 -26.46 -0.95 8.53
C LYS A 129 -25.44 -0.51 7.48
N ALA A 130 -25.80 0.44 6.62
CA ALA A 130 -24.87 1.00 5.63
C ALA A 130 -23.70 1.74 6.29
N THR A 131 -23.95 2.51 7.35
CA THR A 131 -22.90 3.17 8.12
C THR A 131 -22.00 2.16 8.81
N VAL A 132 -22.55 1.09 9.41
CA VAL A 132 -21.77 -0.01 10.01
C VAL A 132 -20.85 -0.65 8.97
N ALA A 133 -21.39 -1.08 7.82
CA ALA A 133 -20.61 -1.73 6.77
C ALA A 133 -19.48 -0.83 6.25
N SER A 134 -19.75 0.45 6.01
CA SER A 134 -18.71 1.41 5.59
C SER A 134 -17.65 1.64 6.67
N THR A 135 -18.03 1.58 7.95
CA THR A 135 -17.11 1.72 9.09
C THR A 135 -16.21 0.51 9.22
N GLU A 136 -16.74 -0.70 9.04
CA GLU A 136 -15.94 -1.94 9.03
C GLU A 136 -14.92 -1.93 7.90
N VAL A 137 -15.35 -1.59 6.68
CA VAL A 137 -14.44 -1.51 5.51
C VAL A 137 -13.35 -0.46 5.74
N ALA A 138 -13.70 0.71 6.27
CA ALA A 138 -12.73 1.75 6.58
C ALA A 138 -11.73 1.29 7.66
N ALA A 139 -12.20 0.66 8.73
CA ALA A 139 -11.38 0.17 9.82
C ALA A 139 -10.50 -1.03 9.45
N GLU A 140 -10.94 -1.88 8.52
CA GLU A 140 -10.15 -2.96 7.94
C GLU A 140 -9.04 -2.39 7.06
N LYS A 141 -9.38 -1.48 6.14
CA LYS A 141 -8.40 -0.85 5.25
C LYS A 141 -7.37 -0.02 6.00
N ALA A 142 -7.72 0.60 7.12
CA ALA A 142 -6.79 1.34 7.97
C ALA A 142 -5.62 0.48 8.49
N VAL A 143 -5.81 -0.84 8.67
CA VAL A 143 -4.73 -1.76 9.07
C VAL A 143 -3.67 -1.90 7.97
N SER A 144 -4.06 -1.67 6.71
CA SER A 144 -3.21 -1.82 5.52
C SER A 144 -2.67 -0.48 5.00
N ALA A 145 -2.84 0.61 5.74
CA ALA A 145 -2.33 1.92 5.34
C ALA A 145 -0.80 1.93 5.25
N ALA A 146 -0.27 2.61 4.25
CA ALA A 146 1.17 2.77 4.08
C ALA A 146 1.74 3.85 5.00
N THR A 147 0.94 4.83 5.40
CA THR A 147 1.31 5.89 6.34
C THR A 147 0.46 5.87 7.62
N PRO A 148 1.08 6.10 8.80
CA PRO A 148 0.36 6.11 10.07
C PRO A 148 -0.61 7.30 10.18
N GLU A 149 -0.34 8.42 9.51
CA GLU A 149 -1.22 9.59 9.49
C GLU A 149 -2.55 9.30 8.79
N VAL A 150 -2.53 8.55 7.67
CA VAL A 150 -3.77 8.18 6.96
C VAL A 150 -4.52 7.11 7.76
N ALA A 151 -3.81 6.16 8.37
CA ALA A 151 -4.41 5.18 9.26
C ALA A 151 -5.17 5.85 10.42
N SER A 152 -4.54 6.82 11.10
CA SER A 152 -5.13 7.48 12.26
C SER A 152 -6.37 8.30 11.90
N GLN A 153 -6.34 9.03 10.77
CA GLN A 153 -7.51 9.78 10.29
C GLN A 153 -8.71 8.87 10.02
N VAL A 154 -8.49 7.72 9.39
CA VAL A 154 -9.57 6.77 9.10
C VAL A 154 -10.06 6.07 10.38
N ILE A 155 -9.17 5.74 11.30
CA ILE A 155 -9.53 5.23 12.63
C ILE A 155 -10.37 6.25 13.40
N ASP A 156 -10.05 7.54 13.33
CA ASP A 156 -10.82 8.59 14.01
C ASP A 156 -12.23 8.72 13.44
N VAL A 157 -12.38 8.65 12.11
CA VAL A 157 -13.71 8.57 11.48
C VAL A 157 -14.47 7.33 11.97
N ALA A 158 -13.83 6.16 12.00
CA ALA A 158 -14.47 4.95 12.50
C ALA A 158 -14.91 5.06 13.97
N LYS A 159 -14.10 5.70 14.82
CA LYS A 159 -14.45 6.01 16.22
C LYS A 159 -15.64 6.97 16.33
N ILE A 160 -15.70 7.99 15.47
CA ILE A 160 -16.85 8.91 15.40
C ILE A 160 -18.12 8.13 15.04
N ASN A 161 -18.05 7.27 14.02
CA ASN A 161 -19.18 6.43 13.60
C ASN A 161 -19.64 5.51 14.74
N ILE A 162 -18.70 4.88 15.46
CA ILE A 162 -19.01 4.08 16.66
C ILE A 162 -19.76 4.94 17.70
N ARG A 163 -19.30 6.16 18.01
CA ARG A 163 -20.01 7.04 18.96
C ARG A 163 -21.42 7.37 18.49
N THR A 164 -21.62 7.63 17.20
CA THR A 164 -22.95 7.86 16.62
C THR A 164 -23.84 6.61 16.77
N LEU A 165 -23.32 5.42 16.49
CA LEU A 165 -24.04 4.15 16.69
C LEU A 165 -24.39 3.93 18.17
N THR A 166 -23.46 4.24 19.08
CA THR A 166 -23.72 4.20 20.52
C THR A 166 -24.82 5.17 20.92
N GLN A 167 -24.81 6.40 20.41
CA GLN A 167 -25.91 7.33 20.68
C GLN A 167 -27.24 6.78 20.18
N LEU A 168 -27.28 6.28 18.93
CA LEU A 168 -28.51 5.70 18.35
C LEU A 168 -29.01 4.48 19.12
N SER A 169 -28.12 3.62 19.63
CA SER A 169 -28.53 2.44 20.40
C SER A 169 -29.23 2.80 21.72
N HIS A 170 -28.91 3.96 22.31
CA HIS A 170 -29.52 4.44 23.56
C HIS A 170 -30.71 5.37 23.32
N SER A 171 -30.59 6.33 22.40
CA SER A 171 -31.54 7.45 22.27
C SER A 171 -32.55 7.32 21.14
N ALA A 172 -32.37 6.39 20.19
CA ALA A 172 -33.31 6.27 19.07
C ALA A 172 -34.71 5.84 19.57
N GLN A 173 -35.76 6.51 19.07
CA GLN A 173 -37.13 6.16 19.42
C GLN A 173 -37.59 4.86 18.74
N ASN A 174 -37.02 4.54 17.57
CA ASN A 174 -37.33 3.34 16.82
C ASN A 174 -36.51 2.14 17.36
N ALA A 175 -37.22 1.08 17.79
CA ALA A 175 -36.62 -0.13 18.33
C ALA A 175 -35.74 -0.88 17.30
N ASP A 176 -36.10 -0.87 16.02
CA ASP A 176 -35.33 -1.51 14.95
C ASP A 176 -34.01 -0.77 14.70
N VAL A 177 -34.02 0.57 14.82
CA VAL A 177 -32.81 1.40 14.71
C VAL A 177 -31.88 1.13 15.89
N LYS A 178 -32.42 0.99 17.11
CA LYS A 178 -31.64 0.61 18.30
C LYS A 178 -31.00 -0.77 18.14
N ALA A 179 -31.79 -1.75 17.71
CA ALA A 179 -31.32 -3.11 17.48
C ALA A 179 -30.24 -3.15 16.39
N ALA A 180 -30.45 -2.47 15.26
CA ALA A 180 -29.48 -2.38 14.18
C ALA A 180 -28.16 -1.70 14.62
N ALA A 181 -28.24 -0.64 15.42
CA ALA A 181 -27.05 0.05 15.93
C ALA A 181 -26.26 -0.84 16.89
N ARG A 182 -26.95 -1.56 17.78
CA ARG A 182 -26.33 -2.51 18.71
C ARG A 182 -25.69 -3.69 17.98
N GLN A 183 -26.42 -4.32 17.06
CA GLN A 183 -25.90 -5.40 16.23
C GLN A 183 -24.68 -4.95 15.43
N GLY A 184 -24.69 -3.72 14.93
CA GLY A 184 -23.54 -3.12 14.26
C GLY A 184 -22.33 -2.97 15.16
N LEU A 185 -22.52 -2.49 16.40
CA LEU A 185 -21.43 -2.41 17.40
C LEU A 185 -20.87 -3.80 17.73
N GLU A 186 -21.72 -4.83 17.85
CA GLU A 186 -21.30 -6.21 18.11
C GLU A 186 -20.51 -6.80 16.93
N SER A 187 -20.94 -6.52 15.70
CA SER A 187 -20.22 -6.91 14.46
C SER A 187 -18.81 -6.29 14.43
N ILE A 188 -18.71 -4.98 14.67
CA ILE A 188 -17.43 -4.27 14.72
C ILE A 188 -16.55 -4.83 15.86
N ALA A 189 -17.11 -5.06 17.05
CA ALA A 189 -16.36 -5.55 18.21
C ALA A 189 -15.80 -6.98 18.03
N SER A 190 -16.47 -7.80 17.23
CA SER A 190 -16.11 -9.20 16.98
C SER A 190 -15.29 -9.40 15.70
N SER A 191 -15.20 -8.40 14.82
CA SER A 191 -14.50 -8.51 13.54
C SER A 191 -13.00 -8.80 13.73
N PRO A 192 -12.41 -9.82 13.08
CA PRO A 192 -11.01 -10.21 13.26
C PRO A 192 -10.03 -9.24 12.57
N ASN A 193 -10.43 -8.56 11.50
CA ASN A 193 -9.52 -7.87 10.58
C ASN A 193 -9.54 -6.33 10.66
N ILE A 194 -10.23 -5.76 11.65
CA ILE A 194 -10.27 -4.30 11.82
C ILE A 194 -9.22 -3.80 12.83
N ALA A 195 -8.88 -2.51 12.76
CA ALA A 195 -7.96 -1.88 13.70
C ALA A 195 -8.35 -2.11 15.18
N THR A 196 -7.39 -2.49 16.01
CA THR A 196 -7.60 -2.83 17.44
C THR A 196 -8.29 -1.71 18.21
N GLU A 197 -7.93 -0.46 17.93
CA GLU A 197 -8.53 0.71 18.57
C GLU A 197 -10.04 0.84 18.28
N VAL A 198 -10.46 0.48 17.06
CA VAL A 198 -11.86 0.50 16.64
C VAL A 198 -12.62 -0.64 17.34
N LYS A 199 -12.04 -1.85 17.43
CA LYS A 199 -12.62 -2.95 18.21
C LYS A 199 -12.83 -2.57 19.66
N GLN A 200 -11.82 -1.96 20.27
CA GLN A 200 -11.87 -1.57 21.68
C GLN A 200 -12.92 -0.49 21.91
N ALA A 201 -13.02 0.50 21.00
CA ALA A 201 -14.07 1.52 21.08
C ALA A 201 -15.49 0.92 20.98
N ALA A 202 -15.70 -0.07 20.11
CA ALA A 202 -16.97 -0.77 19.99
C ALA A 202 -17.29 -1.61 21.24
N LYS A 203 -16.32 -2.36 21.76
CA LYS A 203 -16.47 -3.14 23.01
C LYS A 203 -16.81 -2.24 24.21
N SER A 204 -16.09 -1.14 24.38
CA SER A 204 -16.38 -0.17 25.45
C SER A 204 -17.77 0.42 25.32
N SER A 205 -18.25 0.63 24.09
CA SER A 205 -19.60 1.15 23.83
C SER A 205 -20.70 0.15 24.19
N LEU A 206 -20.45 -1.15 24.03
CA LEU A 206 -21.38 -2.22 24.42
C LEU A 206 -21.41 -2.46 25.94
N ALA A 207 -20.35 -2.08 26.65
CA ALA A 207 -20.24 -2.23 28.10
C ALA A 207 -20.91 -1.08 28.89
N LEU A 208 -21.37 -0.03 28.22
CA LEU A 208 -22.10 1.06 28.86
C LEU A 208 -23.47 0.57 29.36
N PRO A 209 -23.87 0.95 30.59
CA PRO A 209 -25.17 0.57 31.14
C PRO A 209 -26.31 1.18 30.31
N GLN A 210 -27.34 0.36 30.06
CA GLN A 210 -28.52 0.67 29.24
C GLN A 210 -29.51 1.57 29.97
#